data_AF-A0A6J7NZQ8-F1
#
_entry.id   AF-A0A6J7NZQ8-F1
#
_cell.length_a   1.000
_cell.length_b   1.000
_cell.length_c   1.000
_cell.angle_alpha   90.00
_cell.angle_beta   90.00
_cell.angle_gamma   90.00
#
_symmetry.space_group_name_H-M   'P 1'
#
loop_
_entity.id
_entity.type
_entity.pdbx_description
1 polymer ?
#
loop_
_entity_poly.entity_id
_entity_poly.type
_entity_poly.pdbx_seq_one_letter_code
_entity_poly.pdbx_strand_id
1 'polypeptide(L)' 'MYSTADAQRAVDAGADMVAIGRAAVTNHDFPMQSHDPSFAMRSLPVTREVLRAEGLSDAFISYMGNWPGFVAD' A
#
# COMPACT_ATOMS: atom_id res chain seq x y z
N MET A 1 -4.32 3.95 5.85
CA MET A 1 -3.25 3.35 6.64
C MET A 1 -2.08 3.07 5.74
N TYR A 2 -0.91 3.63 6.05
CA TYR A 2 0.22 3.74 5.14
C TYR A 2 1.55 3.27 5.73
N SER A 3 1.62 2.99 7.04
CA SER A 3 2.85 2.54 7.72
C SER A 3 2.58 1.49 8.78
N THR A 4 3.63 0.80 9.22
CA THR A 4 3.58 -0.09 10.40
C THR A 4 3.07 0.66 11.62
N ALA A 5 3.56 1.89 11.84
CA ALA A 5 3.14 2.72 12.95
C ALA A 5 1.64 3.06 12.90
N ASP A 6 1.06 3.28 11.72
CA ASP A 6 -0.38 3.50 11.60
C ASP A 6 -1.18 2.25 12.01
N ALA A 7 -0.71 1.06 11.59
CA ALA A 7 -1.34 -0.22 11.96
C ALA A 7 -1.25 -0.48 13.45
N GLN A 8 -0.08 -0.27 14.04
CA GLN A 8 0.12 -0.43 15.48
C GLN A 8 -0.80 0.52 16.28
N ARG A 9 -0.93 1.79 15.85
CA ARG A 9 -1.85 2.73 16.53
C ARG A 9 -3.31 2.28 16.52
N ALA A 10 -3.76 1.57 15.48
CA ALA A 10 -5.12 1.03 15.45
C ALA A 10 -5.27 -0.15 16.43
N VAL A 11 -4.27 -1.04 16.51
CA VAL A 11 -4.26 -2.15 17.47
C VAL A 11 -4.21 -1.62 18.90
N ASP A 12 -3.35 -0.63 19.18
CA ASP A 12 -3.23 0.01 20.50
C ASP A 12 -4.53 0.70 20.94
N ALA A 13 -5.35 1.15 19.97
CA ALA A 13 -6.67 1.72 20.21
C ALA A 13 -7.78 0.65 20.44
N GLY A 14 -7.43 -0.64 20.44
CA GLY A 14 -8.32 -1.75 20.73
C GLY A 14 -8.87 -2.47 19.50
N ALA A 15 -8.32 -2.26 18.31
CA ALA A 15 -8.72 -3.04 17.13
C ALA A 15 -8.16 -4.48 17.19
N ASP A 16 -9.02 -5.48 16.99
CA ASP A 16 -8.61 -6.89 16.89
C ASP A 16 -7.87 -7.19 15.58
N MET A 17 -8.21 -6.46 14.51
CA MET A 17 -7.65 -6.62 13.18
C MET A 17 -7.59 -5.26 12.45
N VAL A 18 -6.68 -5.17 11.49
CA VAL A 18 -6.43 -3.95 10.73
C VAL A 18 -6.47 -4.25 9.23
N ALA A 19 -7.28 -3.50 8.49
CA ALA A 19 -7.37 -3.60 7.04
C ALA A 19 -6.41 -2.61 6.35
N ILE A 20 -5.56 -3.11 5.46
CA ILE A 20 -4.59 -2.31 4.72
C ILE A 20 -5.09 -2.12 3.28
N GLY A 21 -5.28 -0.87 2.87
CA GLY A 21 -5.80 -0.49 1.54
C GLY A 21 -4.68 -0.14 0.55
N ARG A 22 -4.50 1.14 0.23
CA ARG A 22 -3.51 1.62 -0.77
C ARG A 22 -2.09 1.08 -0.54
N ALA A 23 -1.67 0.96 0.71
CA ALA A 23 -0.36 0.41 1.04
C ALA A 23 -0.21 -1.06 0.60
N ALA A 24 -1.26 -1.87 0.69
CA ALA A 24 -1.24 -3.26 0.19
C ALA A 24 -1.23 -3.32 -1.35
N VAL A 25 -1.77 -2.30 -2.03
CA VAL A 25 -1.73 -2.21 -3.50
C VAL A 25 -0.32 -1.89 -4.00
N THR A 26 0.42 -1.03 -3.31
CA THR A 26 1.79 -0.66 -3.69
C THR A 26 2.86 -1.53 -3.07
N ASN A 27 2.50 -2.41 -2.12
CA ASN A 27 3.38 -3.31 -1.38
C ASN A 27 2.60 -4.60 -1.07
N HIS A 28 2.59 -5.55 -1.99
CA HIS A 28 1.87 -6.83 -1.84
C HIS A 28 2.29 -7.60 -0.59
N ASP A 29 3.52 -7.40 -0.13
CA ASP A 29 4.15 -8.01 1.02
C ASP A 29 4.12 -7.13 2.29
N PHE A 30 3.23 -6.12 2.35
CA PHE A 30 3.11 -5.20 3.50
C PHE A 30 3.14 -5.90 4.87
N PRO A 31 2.43 -7.04 5.10
CA PRO A 31 2.49 -7.71 6.39
C PRO A 31 3.91 -8.18 6.76
N MET A 32 4.68 -8.67 5.79
CA MET A 32 6.06 -9.10 6.03
C MET A 32 6.98 -7.89 6.26
N GLN A 33 6.81 -6.82 5.49
CA GLN A 33 7.57 -5.58 5.67
C GLN A 33 7.27 -4.90 7.01
N SER A 34 6.05 -5.08 7.54
CA SER A 34 5.64 -4.49 8.82
C SER A 34 6.34 -5.05 10.06
N HIS A 35 7.18 -6.08 9.91
CA HIS A 35 8.11 -6.47 10.96
C HIS A 35 9.13 -5.36 11.28
N ASP A 36 9.38 -4.45 10.33
CA ASP A 36 10.09 -3.20 10.59
C ASP A 36 9.10 -2.11 11.09
N PRO A 37 9.26 -1.63 12.35
CA PRO A 37 8.41 -0.57 12.90
C PRO A 37 8.46 0.75 12.12
N SER A 38 9.54 0.99 11.38
CA SER A 38 9.75 2.20 10.59
C SER A 38 9.22 2.12 9.15
N PHE A 39 8.76 0.93 8.73
CA PHE A 39 8.29 0.73 7.37
C PHE A 39 7.06 1.57 7.05
N ALA A 40 7.09 2.16 5.85
CA ALA A 40 5.99 2.85 5.22
C ALA A 40 5.86 2.40 3.77
N MET A 41 4.63 2.49 3.24
CA MET A 41 4.36 2.19 1.85
C MET A 41 5.22 3.06 0.91
N ARG A 42 5.37 2.61 -0.34
CA ARG A 42 6.02 3.40 -1.38
C ARG A 42 5.35 4.77 -1.54
N SER A 43 6.15 5.81 -1.78
CA SER A 43 5.62 7.14 -2.06
C SER A 43 4.85 7.14 -3.37
N LEU A 44 3.69 7.79 -3.37
CA LEU A 44 2.90 8.02 -4.57
C LEU A 44 3.35 9.31 -5.27
N PRO A 45 3.23 9.41 -6.61
CA PRO A 45 2.77 8.35 -7.51
C PRO A 45 3.82 7.25 -7.71
N VAL A 46 3.36 6.02 -7.96
CA VAL A 46 4.23 4.90 -8.39
C VAL A 46 4.08 4.65 -9.88
N THR A 47 5.11 4.09 -10.52
CA THR A 47 5.03 3.78 -11.96
C THR A 47 4.14 2.57 -12.24
N ARG A 48 3.68 2.46 -13.50
CA ARG A 48 2.93 1.28 -13.96
C ARG A 48 3.75 0.01 -13.83
N GLU A 49 5.07 0.09 -14.07
CA GLU A 49 6.00 -1.04 -13.94
C GLU A 49 6.07 -1.54 -12.50
N VAL A 50 6.13 -0.64 -11.52
CA VAL A 50 6.08 -1.02 -10.10
C VAL A 50 4.79 -1.77 -9.81
N LEU A 51 3.64 -1.25 -10.23
CA LEU A 51 2.36 -1.91 -9.99
C LEU A 51 2.25 -3.30 -10.64
N ARG A 52 2.83 -3.48 -11.84
CA ARG A 52 2.92 -4.82 -12.45
C ARG A 52 3.78 -5.76 -11.63
N ALA A 53 4.92 -5.27 -11.11
CA ALA A 53 5.81 -6.06 -10.25
C ALA A 53 5.14 -6.43 -8.91
N GLU A 54 4.23 -5.59 -8.41
CA GLU A 54 3.38 -5.87 -7.25
C GLU A 54 2.17 -6.78 -7.57
N GLY A 55 2.05 -7.25 -8.82
CA GLY A 55 1.07 -8.26 -9.24
C GLY A 55 -0.25 -7.72 -9.79
N LEU A 56 -0.36 -6.42 -10.04
CA LEU A 56 -1.57 -5.85 -10.63
C LEU A 56 -1.67 -6.18 -12.13
N SER A 57 -2.89 -6.48 -12.59
CA SER A 57 -3.20 -6.60 -14.02
C SER A 57 -3.25 -5.23 -14.69
N ASP A 58 -3.01 -5.16 -16.01
CA ASP A 58 -3.07 -3.89 -16.76
C ASP A 58 -4.44 -3.20 -16.65
N ALA A 59 -5.53 -3.97 -16.59
CA ALA A 59 -6.88 -3.43 -16.38
C ALA A 59 -7.00 -2.75 -15.02
N PHE A 60 -6.45 -3.36 -13.96
CA PHE A 60 -6.49 -2.76 -12.64
C PHE A 60 -5.56 -1.54 -12.55
N ILE A 61 -4.36 -1.59 -13.14
CA ILE A 61 -3.46 -0.42 -13.24
C ILE A 61 -4.15 0.75 -13.96
N SER A 62 -4.86 0.49 -15.05
CA SER A 62 -5.66 1.50 -15.75
C SER A 62 -6.73 2.11 -14.84
N TYR A 63 -7.46 1.28 -14.09
CA TYR A 63 -8.43 1.74 -13.10
C TYR A 63 -7.79 2.63 -12.02
N MET A 64 -6.63 2.23 -11.48
CA MET A 64 -5.88 2.98 -10.46
C MET A 64 -5.40 4.34 -10.99
N GLY A 65 -5.12 4.44 -12.29
CA GLY A 65 -4.78 5.69 -12.98
C GLY A 65 -5.91 6.74 -12.96
N ASN A 66 -7.15 6.34 -12.66
CA ASN A 66 -8.25 7.29 -12.44
C ASN A 66 -8.15 8.04 -11.11
N TRP A 67 -7.25 7.65 -10.21
CA TRP A 67 -7.00 8.35 -8.96
C TRP A 67 -5.80 9.30 -9.12
N PRO A 68 -6.04 10.63 -9.09
CA PRO A 68 -4.97 11.61 -9.29
C PRO A 68 -3.80 11.40 -8.32
N GLY A 69 -2.60 11.36 -8.87
CA GLY A 69 -1.37 11.19 -8.10
C GLY A 69 -1.12 9.77 -7.59
N PHE A 70 -1.91 8.76 -7.99
CA PHE A 70 -1.65 7.36 -7.62
C PHE A 70 -0.63 6.69 -8.56
N VAL A 71 -0.84 6.81 -9.87
CA VAL A 71 0.05 6.27 -10.91
C VAL A 71 0.80 7.43 -11.56
N ALA A 72 2.09 7.28 -11.82
CA ALA A 72 2.87 8.26 -12.56
C ALA A 72 2.44 8.25 -14.04
N ASP A 73 2.43 9.43 -14.68
CA ASP A 73 2.07 9.59 -16.09
C ASP A 73 3.01 8.82 -17.02
#